data_AF-A0A166FAX2-F1
#
_entry.id   AF-A0A166FAX2-F1
#
_cell.length_a   1.000
_cell.length_b   1.000
_cell.length_c   1.000
_cell.angle_alpha   90.00
_cell.angle_beta   90.00
_cell.angle_gamma   90.00
#
_symmetry.space_group_name_H-M   'P 1'
#
loop_
_entity.id
_entity.type
_entity.pdbx_description
1 polymer ?
#
loop_
_entity_poly.entity_id
_entity_poly.type
_entity_poly.pdbx_seq_one_letter_code
_entity_poly.pdbx_strand_id
1 'polypeptide(L)' 'MIDRDELLISVLSDIDDSLHNLYDFERIIQAASQNEDGDIVVISNDFRLVYDSETYTLLQANDNSQKKRK' A
#
# COMPACT_ATOMS: atom_id res chain seq x y z
N MET A 1 -1.45 -6.95 10.21
CA MET A 1 -2.71 -6.56 9.53
C MET A 1 -2.33 -5.51 8.52
N ILE A 2 -2.83 -5.62 7.28
CA ILE A 2 -2.56 -4.64 6.22
C ILE A 2 -3.40 -3.39 6.53
N ASP A 3 -2.76 -2.35 7.03
CA ASP A 3 -3.16 -0.95 6.88
C ASP A 3 -3.32 -0.56 5.40
N ARG A 4 -4.57 -0.30 5.02
CA ARG A 4 -4.97 -0.04 3.65
C ARG A 4 -4.82 1.43 3.27
N ASP A 5 -4.83 2.33 4.24
CA ASP A 5 -4.74 3.77 3.99
C ASP A 5 -3.30 4.14 3.60
N GLU A 6 -2.31 3.58 4.30
CA GLU A 6 -0.89 3.70 3.95
C GLU A 6 -0.56 3.07 2.58
N LEU A 7 -1.19 1.92 2.29
CA LEU A 7 -1.02 1.26 0.99
C LEU A 7 -1.62 2.10 -0.14
N LEU A 8 -2.72 2.79 0.10
CA LEU A 8 -3.35 3.70 -0.87
C LEU A 8 -2.46 4.89 -1.18
N ILE A 9 -1.88 5.52 -0.17
CA ILE A 9 -0.94 6.63 -0.36
C ILE A 9 0.27 6.17 -1.18
N SER A 10 0.83 5.00 -0.87
CA SER A 10 1.98 4.44 -1.58
C SER A 10 1.66 4.15 -3.05
N VAL A 11 0.54 3.48 -3.31
CA VAL A 11 0.07 3.16 -4.67
C VAL A 11 -0.20 4.43 -5.48
N LEU A 12 -0.85 5.43 -4.89
CA LEU A 12 -1.11 6.71 -5.55
C LEU A 12 0.18 7.49 -5.83
N SER A 13 1.19 7.38 -4.97
CA SER A 13 2.49 8.03 -5.18
C SER A 13 3.34 7.36 -6.27
N ASP A 14 3.19 6.06 -6.47
CA ASP A 14 3.96 5.30 -7.46
C ASP A 14 3.31 5.29 -8.85
N ILE A 15 1.99 5.46 -8.89
CA ILE A 15 1.22 5.46 -10.13
C ILE A 15 1.08 6.89 -10.67
N ASP A 16 1.25 7.04 -11.98
CA ASP A 16 1.04 8.29 -12.70
C ASP A 16 -0.39 8.85 -12.48
N ASP A 17 -0.50 10.15 -12.21
CA ASP A 17 -1.74 10.88 -11.98
C ASP A 17 -2.80 10.66 -13.08
N SER A 18 -2.37 10.36 -14.32
CA SER A 18 -3.28 10.05 -15.43
C SER A 18 -4.13 8.81 -15.19
N LEU A 19 -3.65 7.84 -14.41
CA LEU A 19 -4.37 6.63 -14.06
C LEU A 19 -5.30 6.83 -12.86
N HIS A 20 -5.17 7.93 -12.10
CA HIS A 20 -5.94 8.12 -10.87
C HIS A 20 -7.43 8.30 -11.08
N ASN A 21 -7.84 8.83 -12.23
CA ASN A 21 -9.26 8.95 -12.57
C ASN A 21 -9.79 7.74 -13.36
N LEU A 22 -8.92 6.81 -13.75
CA LEU A 22 -9.28 5.63 -14.54
C LEU A 22 -9.58 4.41 -13.67
N TYR A 23 -8.96 4.32 -12.49
CA TYR A 23 -9.12 3.19 -11.59
C TYR A 23 -9.68 3.60 -10.23
N ASP A 24 -10.50 2.70 -9.70
CA ASP A 24 -10.92 2.76 -8.30
C ASP A 24 -9.84 2.07 -7.45
N PHE A 25 -8.87 2.87 -6.99
CA PHE A 25 -7.76 2.35 -6.20
C PHE A 25 -8.19 1.84 -4.83
N GLU A 26 -9.23 2.40 -4.22
CA GLU A 26 -9.77 1.87 -2.95
C GLU A 26 -10.20 0.42 -3.13
N ARG A 27 -10.89 0.12 -4.24
CA ARG A 27 -11.30 -1.25 -4.58
C ARG A 27 -10.11 -2.16 -4.92
N ILE A 28 -9.12 -1.65 -5.65
CA ILE A 28 -7.90 -2.41 -5.99
C ILE A 28 -7.15 -2.81 -4.72
N ILE A 29 -7.03 -1.90 -3.77
CA ILE A 29 -6.33 -2.10 -2.49
C ILE A 29 -7.09 -3.04 -1.57
N GLN A 30 -8.43 -3.02 -1.60
CA GLN A 30 -9.22 -4.03 -0.91
C GLN A 30 -8.96 -5.45 -1.44
N ALA A 31 -8.60 -5.58 -2.71
CA ALA A 31 -8.21 -6.85 -3.32
C ALA A 31 -6.72 -7.18 -3.18
N ALA A 32 -5.91 -6.29 -2.58
CA ALA A 32 -4.51 -6.56 -2.33
C ALA A 32 -4.34 -7.76 -1.39
N SER A 33 -3.29 -8.55 -1.65
CA SER A 33 -3.01 -9.76 -0.89
C SER A 33 -1.55 -9.82 -0.48
N GLN A 34 -1.27 -10.52 0.61
CA GLN A 34 0.09 -10.80 1.04
C GLN A 34 0.53 -12.17 0.50
N ASN A 35 1.71 -12.25 -0.12
CA ASN A 35 2.29 -13.52 -0.57
C ASN A 35 2.95 -14.28 0.60
N GLU A 36 3.49 -15.47 0.31
CA GLU A 36 4.18 -16.31 1.30
C GLU A 36 5.48 -15.69 1.85
N ASP A 37 6.09 -14.79 1.07
CA ASP A 37 7.29 -14.05 1.46
C ASP A 37 6.99 -12.84 2.37
N GLY A 38 5.71 -12.46 2.49
CA GLY A 38 5.27 -11.31 3.28
C GLY A 38 5.07 -10.02 2.48
N ASP A 39 5.34 -10.02 1.18
CA ASP A 39 5.14 -8.89 0.29
C ASP A 39 3.66 -8.65 0.03
N ILE A 40 3.30 -7.38 -0.09
CA ILE A 40 1.96 -6.97 -0.48
C ILE A 40 1.92 -6.82 -1.99
N VAL A 41 1.04 -7.60 -2.60
CA VAL A 41 0.85 -7.61 -4.05
C VAL A 41 -0.46 -6.91 -4.37
N VAL A 42 -0.37 -5.83 -5.14
CA VAL A 42 -1.50 -5.05 -5.67
C VAL A 42 -1.59 -5.30 -7.16
N ILE A 43 -2.68 -5.93 -7.60
CA ILE A 43 -2.88 -6.32 -9.00
C ILE A 43 -4.10 -5.61 -9.55
N SER A 44 -3.91 -4.91 -10.67
CA SER A 44 -4.96 -4.42 -11.54
C SER A 44 -4.83 -5.06 -12.92
N ASN A 45 -5.78 -4.80 -13.82
CA ASN A 45 -5.73 -5.31 -15.19
C ASN A 45 -4.52 -4.77 -15.97
N ASP A 46 -4.06 -3.57 -15.62
CA ASP A 46 -3.10 -2.80 -16.42
C ASP A 46 -1.73 -2.64 -15.73
N PHE A 47 -1.65 -2.95 -14.43
CA PHE A 47 -0.41 -2.86 -13.67
C PHE A 47 -0.36 -3.86 -12.53
N ARG A 48 0.86 -4.17 -12.09
CA ARG A 48 1.16 -4.98 -10.91
C ARG A 48 2.22 -4.28 -10.09
N LEU A 49 1.88 -3.98 -8.84
CA LEU A 49 2.78 -3.40 -7.86
C LEU A 49 3.05 -4.42 -6.75
N VAL A 50 4.31 -4.48 -6.32
CA VAL A 50 4.75 -5.35 -5.25
C VAL A 50 5.49 -4.49 -4.24
N TYR A 51 4.98 -4.47 -3.02
CA TYR A 51 5.55 -3.75 -1.89
C TYR A 51 6.21 -4.76 -0.97
N ASP A 52 7.52 -4.62 -0.78
CA ASP A 52 8.28 -5.44 0.14
C ASP A 52 7.72 -5.27 1.57
N SER A 53 7.58 -6.39 2.26
CA SER A 53 7.22 -6.46 3.67
C SER A 53 8.03 -5.53 4.57
N GLU A 54 9.32 -5.28 4.26
CA GLU A 54 10.19 -4.38 5.03
C GLU A 54 9.76 -2.91 4.86
N THR A 55 9.49 -2.50 3.62
CA THR A 55 8.98 -1.14 3.30
C THR A 55 7.65 -0.90 3.98
N TYR A 56 6.80 -1.91 3.99
CA TYR A 56 5.50 -1.84 4.64
C TYR A 56 5.58 -1.82 6.17
N THR A 57 6.52 -2.58 6.75
CA THR A 57 6.78 -2.57 8.19
C THR A 57 7.36 -1.23 8.64
N LEU A 58 8.16 -0.56 7.80
CA LEU A 58 8.69 0.78 8.06
C LEU A 58 7.59 1.85 8.10
N LEU A 59 6.55 1.74 7.27
CA LEU A 59 5.37 2.62 7.32
C LEU A 59 4.62 2.44 8.65
N GLN A 60 4.40 1.21 9.12
CA GLN A 60 3.78 0.96 10.43
C GLN A 60 4.66 1.37 11.62
N ALA A 61 5.99 1.30 11.50
CA ALA A 61 6.91 1.63 12.58
C ALA A 61 7.01 3.15 12.84
N ASN A 62 6.78 3.98 11.81
CA ASN A 62 6.84 5.44 11.95
C ASN A 62 5.61 6.04 12.64
N ASP A 63 4.41 5.43 12.53
CA ASP A 63 3.21 5.94 13.20
C ASP A 63 3.24 5.73 14.73
N ASN A 64 3.93 4.69 15.22
CA ASN A 64 4.03 4.40 16.65
C ASN A 64 5.02 5.29 17.42
N SER A 65 5.83 6.10 16.72
CA SER A 65 6.89 6.92 17.35
C SER A 65 6.40 8.28 17.86
N GLN A 66 5.18 8.71 17.52
CA GLN A 66 4.60 9.99 17.99
C GLN A 66 3.66 9.85 19.20
N LYS A 67 3.27 8.64 19.61
CA LYS A 67 2.31 8.43 20.73
C LYS A 67 2.94 8.29 22.14
N LYS A 68 4.27 8.42 22.28
CA LYS A 68 4.96 8.40 23.60
C LYS A 68 5.84 9.63 23.83
N ARG A 69 5.22 10.80 23.93
CA ARG A 69 5.76 11.89 24.76
C ARG A 69 4.61 12.47 25.57
N LYS A 70 4.40 11.86 26.74
CA LYS A 70 3.58 12.39 27.83
C LYS A 70 4.51 12.76 28.97
#